data_AF-A0A925H6L6-F1
#
_entry.id   AF-A0A925H6L6-F1
#
_cell.length_a   1.000
_cell.length_b   1.000
_cell.length_c   1.000
_cell.angle_alpha   90.00
_cell.angle_beta   90.00
_cell.angle_gamma   90.00
#
_symmetry.space_group_name_H-M   'P 1'
#
loop_
_entity.id
_entity.type
_entity.pdbx_description
1 polymer ?
#
loop_
_entity_poly.entity_id
_entity_poly.type
_entity_poly.pdbx_seq_one_letter_code
_entity_poly.pdbx_strand_id
1 'polypeptide(L)'
;MDNDQTRAREAHLTGLRELVGNVYPNKFSRSNVAASDEGEDTISAVVAKFKRHEPETAEGARPAPEQLEAANAELKGLGEVRVSGRLATPPRVMGKAGFVHLSDGQSRLQIYVRRDEARAVHNDTGAVVDEPESGWRLFQLLDHGDFVGVSGFLFVTKTGELSVHVREIQFLSKALVPMPDKIHGIADAEIGRRQRYVDLIASSLKFEREEGELTTREVFERRSRLITQMRSFLDAHGYVEVETPMLTPIASGAAARPFKTHHNALDIDLYARIAPELYLKRLLVGGFERVYEINRNFRNEGISNRHNPEFTMLEFYCAYMDVNGMMDFCEEMLRTAIEKATGKQFLFYTRTKPTDPNNDSAALFDLTTKRLVEDKVDFSSIKRLSMKEAISQNIGA
;
A
#
# COMPACT_ATOMS: atom_id res chain seq x y z
N MET A 1 8.30 27.27 6.89
CA MET A 1 7.35 26.37 7.58
C MET A 1 6.54 27.14 8.62
N ASP A 2 6.18 28.40 8.34
CA ASP A 2 5.33 29.18 9.22
C ASP A 2 4.13 29.64 8.38
N ASN A 3 3.07 28.85 8.43
CA ASN A 3 1.79 29.14 7.79
C ASN A 3 0.76 29.13 8.92
N ASP A 4 -0.21 30.03 8.85
CA ASP A 4 -1.27 30.20 9.85
C ASP A 4 -1.95 28.87 10.21
N GLN A 5 -2.09 27.94 9.25
CA GLN A 5 -2.63 26.61 9.51
C GLN A 5 -1.77 25.75 10.44
N THR A 6 -0.44 25.82 10.32
CA THR A 6 0.48 25.07 11.21
C THR A 6 0.41 25.65 12.62
N ARG A 7 0.41 26.98 12.75
CA ARG A 7 0.28 27.67 14.05
C ARG A 7 -1.05 27.34 14.75
N ALA A 8 -2.15 27.28 14.00
CA ALA A 8 -3.45 26.86 14.55
C ALA A 8 -3.40 25.41 15.07
N ARG A 9 -2.77 24.49 14.32
CA ARG A 9 -2.59 23.09 14.72
C ARG A 9 -1.72 22.94 15.97
N GLU A 10 -0.71 23.79 16.14
CA GLU A 10 0.11 23.85 17.36
C GLU A 10 -0.69 24.33 18.58
N ALA A 11 -1.57 25.32 18.39
CA ALA A 11 -2.49 25.77 19.43
C ALA A 11 -3.47 24.66 19.83
N HIS A 12 -4.05 23.95 18.86
CA HIS A 12 -4.89 22.79 19.12
C HIS A 12 -4.14 21.67 19.86
N LEU A 13 -2.87 21.41 19.48
CA LEU A 13 -2.02 20.43 20.17
C LEU A 13 -1.79 20.80 21.63
N THR A 14 -1.66 22.09 21.93
CA THR A 14 -1.52 22.58 23.31
C THR A 14 -2.81 22.32 24.10
N GLY A 15 -3.97 22.65 23.54
CA GLY A 15 -5.26 22.35 24.17
C GLY A 15 -5.52 20.85 24.37
N LEU A 16 -5.05 20.01 23.43
CA LEU A 16 -5.10 18.55 23.58
C LEU A 16 -4.21 18.08 24.73
N ARG A 17 -3.00 18.63 24.87
CA ARG A 17 -2.08 18.27 25.97
C ARG A 17 -2.65 18.60 27.34
N GLU A 18 -3.33 19.73 27.48
CA GLU A 18 -4.02 20.10 28.72
C GLU A 18 -5.14 19.11 29.08
N LEU A 19 -5.82 18.56 28.07
CA LEU A 19 -6.97 17.69 28.26
C LEU A 19 -6.60 16.21 28.48
N VAL A 20 -5.61 15.70 27.73
CA VAL A 20 -5.27 14.26 27.71
C VAL A 20 -3.88 13.94 28.23
N GLY A 21 -3.10 14.94 28.64
CA GLY A 21 -1.71 14.75 29.05
C GLY A 21 -0.82 14.41 27.85
N ASN A 22 -0.18 13.24 27.85
CA ASN A 22 0.67 12.81 26.74
C ASN A 22 -0.09 12.72 25.40
N VAL A 23 0.19 13.63 24.48
CA VAL A 23 -0.42 13.69 23.13
C VAL A 23 0.13 12.65 22.13
N TYR A 24 1.13 11.86 22.54
CA TYR A 24 1.71 10.76 21.77
C TYR A 24 1.80 9.51 22.65
N PRO A 25 0.67 8.83 22.94
CA PRO A 25 0.65 7.65 23.79
C PRO A 25 1.46 6.50 23.19
N ASN A 26 2.05 5.67 24.06
CA ASN A 26 2.87 4.53 23.64
C ASN A 26 2.06 3.35 23.08
N LYS A 27 0.76 3.27 23.40
CA LYS A 27 -0.10 2.14 23.01
C LYS A 27 -1.56 2.56 22.88
N PHE A 28 -2.21 1.95 21.89
CA PHE A 28 -3.67 1.86 21.78
C PHE A 28 -4.02 0.39 21.50
N SER A 29 -4.97 -0.18 22.23
CA SER A 29 -5.40 -1.57 21.99
C SER A 29 -6.73 -1.56 21.25
N ARG A 30 -6.82 -2.32 20.17
CA ARG A 30 -8.06 -2.49 19.41
C ARG A 30 -8.87 -3.66 19.98
N SER A 31 -10.18 -3.66 19.74
CA SER A 31 -11.04 -4.82 20.02
C SER A 31 -10.83 -5.92 18.96
N ASN A 32 -11.57 -7.02 19.06
CA ASN A 32 -11.61 -8.07 18.01
C ASN A 32 -13.04 -8.58 17.76
N VAL A 33 -14.00 -7.66 17.65
CA VAL A 33 -15.41 -7.94 17.35
C VAL A 33 -15.57 -8.49 15.93
N ALA A 34 -14.70 -8.07 15.00
CA ALA A 34 -14.64 -8.62 13.66
C ALA A 34 -14.12 -10.07 13.64
N ALA A 35 -13.50 -10.56 14.71
CA ALA A 35 -12.87 -11.88 14.76
C ALA A 35 -11.90 -12.06 13.58
N SER A 36 -11.03 -11.09 13.37
CA SER A 36 -10.01 -11.15 12.32
C SER A 36 -8.94 -12.17 12.68
N ASP A 37 -8.33 -12.77 11.65
CA ASP A 37 -7.22 -13.73 11.83
C ASP A 37 -6.00 -13.10 12.53
N GLU A 38 -5.87 -11.76 12.43
CA GLU A 38 -4.81 -10.97 13.06
C GLU A 38 -5.08 -10.69 14.55
N GLY A 39 -6.28 -10.99 15.06
CA GLY A 39 -6.64 -10.79 16.45
C GLY A 39 -7.02 -9.36 16.84
N GLU A 40 -7.13 -8.44 15.88
CA GLU A 40 -7.48 -7.03 16.10
C GLU A 40 -8.45 -6.46 15.04
N ASP A 41 -9.30 -5.53 15.46
CA ASP A 41 -10.26 -4.80 14.64
C ASP A 41 -9.58 -3.64 13.89
N THR A 42 -9.09 -3.94 12.69
CA THR A 42 -8.80 -2.88 11.71
C THR A 42 -10.11 -2.28 11.18
N ILE A 43 -10.05 -1.05 10.68
CA ILE A 43 -11.20 -0.41 10.03
C ILE A 43 -11.69 -1.27 8.87
N SER A 44 -10.76 -1.80 8.06
CA SER A 44 -11.08 -2.69 6.94
C SER A 44 -11.72 -4.00 7.38
N ALA A 45 -11.29 -4.62 8.48
CA ALA A 45 -11.91 -5.84 9.01
C ALA A 45 -13.35 -5.58 9.49
N VAL A 46 -13.57 -4.48 10.22
CA VAL A 46 -14.91 -4.08 10.70
C VAL A 46 -15.83 -3.79 9.52
N VAL A 47 -15.36 -3.00 8.55
CA VAL A 47 -16.14 -2.66 7.35
C VAL A 47 -16.45 -3.92 6.54
N ALA A 48 -15.46 -4.76 6.25
CA ALA A 48 -15.67 -5.99 5.47
C ALA A 48 -16.74 -6.90 6.07
N LYS A 49 -16.79 -7.02 7.41
CA LYS A 49 -17.75 -7.89 8.09
C LYS A 49 -19.13 -7.27 8.25
N PHE A 50 -19.19 -5.99 8.61
CA PHE A 50 -20.43 -5.36 9.08
C PHE A 50 -21.08 -4.42 8.06
N LYS A 51 -20.43 -4.09 6.93
CA LYS A 51 -21.02 -3.26 5.88
C LYS A 51 -22.31 -3.83 5.29
N ARG A 52 -22.51 -5.14 5.35
CA ARG A 52 -23.77 -5.81 4.96
C ARG A 52 -25.03 -5.30 5.68
N HIS A 53 -24.88 -4.62 6.81
CA HIS A 53 -25.99 -4.02 7.56
C HIS A 53 -26.38 -2.64 7.02
N GLU A 54 -25.60 -2.06 6.11
CA GLU A 54 -25.98 -0.85 5.38
C GLU A 54 -27.17 -1.20 4.46
N PRO A 55 -28.33 -0.56 4.64
CA PRO A 55 -29.51 -0.85 3.83
C PRO A 55 -29.30 -0.38 2.38
N GLU A 56 -29.69 -1.23 1.43
CA GLU A 56 -29.71 -0.85 0.01
C GLU A 56 -30.86 0.15 -0.22
N THR A 57 -30.51 1.41 -0.47
CA THR A 57 -31.46 2.46 -0.82
C THR A 57 -31.01 3.19 -2.07
N ALA A 58 -31.97 3.64 -2.88
CA ALA A 58 -31.68 4.54 -4.00
C ALA A 58 -30.93 5.79 -3.51
N GLU A 59 -30.07 6.33 -4.36
CA GLU A 59 -29.24 7.49 -4.01
C GLU A 59 -30.11 8.67 -3.53
N GLY A 60 -29.81 9.17 -2.32
CA GLY A 60 -30.56 10.26 -1.68
C GLY A 60 -31.84 9.84 -0.93
N ALA A 61 -32.26 8.57 -1.02
CA ALA A 61 -33.36 8.05 -0.21
C ALA A 61 -32.90 7.72 1.22
N ARG A 62 -33.81 7.85 2.20
CA ARG A 62 -33.55 7.41 3.57
C ARG A 62 -34.07 5.98 3.76
N PRO A 63 -33.32 5.13 4.48
CA PRO A 63 -33.79 3.79 4.79
C PRO A 63 -35.06 3.81 5.66
N ALA A 64 -35.86 2.75 5.56
CA ALA A 64 -37.05 2.62 6.39
C ALA A 64 -36.64 2.51 7.88
N PRO A 65 -37.36 3.17 8.82
CA PRO A 65 -37.03 3.12 10.25
C PRO A 65 -36.93 1.69 10.79
N GLU A 66 -37.82 0.80 10.38
CA GLU A 66 -37.86 -0.61 10.80
C GLU A 66 -36.58 -1.36 10.41
N GLN A 67 -36.04 -1.10 9.21
CA GLN A 67 -34.77 -1.71 8.76
C GLN A 67 -33.58 -1.23 9.59
N LEU A 68 -33.55 0.07 9.91
CA LEU A 68 -32.50 0.65 10.76
C LEU A 68 -32.59 0.13 12.19
N GLU A 69 -33.78 -0.03 12.75
CA GLU A 69 -33.98 -0.58 14.09
C GLU A 69 -33.50 -2.02 14.18
N ALA A 70 -33.85 -2.87 13.21
CA ALA A 70 -33.39 -4.25 13.14
C ALA A 70 -31.85 -4.35 13.03
N ALA A 71 -31.25 -3.61 12.09
CA ALA A 71 -29.79 -3.59 11.92
C ALA A 71 -29.07 -3.08 13.17
N ASN A 72 -29.60 -2.02 13.80
CA ASN A 72 -29.01 -1.45 15.01
C ASN A 72 -29.17 -2.33 16.24
N ALA A 73 -30.22 -3.14 16.32
CA ALA A 73 -30.39 -4.13 17.38
C ALA A 73 -29.30 -5.22 17.29
N GLU A 74 -29.05 -5.74 16.10
CA GLU A 74 -27.98 -6.72 15.86
C GLU A 74 -26.60 -6.13 16.16
N LEU A 75 -26.29 -4.95 15.59
CA LEU A 75 -24.98 -4.30 15.76
C LEU A 75 -24.68 -3.94 17.22
N LYS A 76 -25.67 -3.51 17.99
CA LYS A 76 -25.50 -3.27 19.44
C LYS A 76 -25.27 -4.56 20.22
N GLY A 77 -25.83 -5.68 19.77
CA GLY A 77 -25.64 -7.00 20.39
C GLY A 77 -24.20 -7.53 20.30
N LEU A 78 -23.37 -6.96 19.41
CA LEU A 78 -21.96 -7.33 19.24
C LEU A 78 -21.06 -6.85 20.38
N GLY A 79 -21.53 -5.89 21.18
CA GLY A 79 -20.75 -5.28 22.25
C GLY A 79 -19.94 -4.07 21.80
N GLU A 80 -18.91 -3.76 22.58
CA GLU A 80 -18.08 -2.58 22.38
C GLU A 80 -16.99 -2.83 21.32
N VAL A 81 -16.92 -1.92 20.34
CA VAL A 81 -15.87 -1.87 19.32
C VAL A 81 -14.89 -0.75 19.65
N ARG A 82 -13.60 -1.07 19.57
CA ARG A 82 -12.48 -0.17 19.78
C ARG A 82 -11.56 -0.19 18.57
N VAL A 83 -11.61 0.88 17.79
CA VAL A 83 -10.88 1.02 16.52
C VAL A 83 -10.04 2.30 16.51
N SER A 84 -9.01 2.34 15.68
CA SER A 84 -8.21 3.54 15.47
C SER A 84 -7.93 3.79 14.00
N GLY A 85 -7.78 5.06 13.64
CA GLY A 85 -7.47 5.44 12.28
C GLY A 85 -7.14 6.91 12.13
N ARG A 86 -6.75 7.27 10.91
CA ARG A 86 -6.50 8.65 10.51
C ARG A 86 -7.83 9.31 10.14
N LEU A 87 -8.04 10.55 10.56
CA LEU A 87 -9.14 11.37 10.06
C LEU A 87 -8.96 11.60 8.55
N ALA A 88 -9.80 10.97 7.73
CA ALA A 88 -9.81 11.05 6.28
C ALA A 88 -10.56 12.28 5.75
N THR A 89 -11.54 12.76 6.53
CA THR A 89 -12.31 13.97 6.23
C THR A 89 -12.06 15.03 7.32
N PRO A 90 -12.33 16.31 7.07
CA PRO A 90 -12.37 17.28 8.15
C PRO A 90 -13.56 16.94 9.08
N PRO A 91 -13.45 17.15 10.40
CA PRO A 91 -14.59 17.00 11.31
C PRO A 91 -15.77 17.89 10.89
N ARG A 92 -16.97 17.32 10.85
CA ARG A 92 -18.22 18.04 10.54
C ARG A 92 -19.07 18.13 11.80
N VAL A 93 -19.35 19.35 12.26
CA VAL A 93 -20.19 19.61 13.43
C VAL A 93 -21.59 20.03 12.99
N MET A 94 -22.62 19.32 13.46
CA MET A 94 -24.04 19.58 13.21
C MET A 94 -24.79 19.67 14.55
N GLY A 95 -24.89 20.87 15.11
CA GLY A 95 -25.52 21.10 16.41
C GLY A 95 -24.77 20.40 17.55
N LYS A 96 -25.40 19.39 18.17
CA LYS A 96 -24.81 18.58 19.27
C LYS A 96 -24.13 17.29 18.80
N ALA A 97 -24.02 17.09 17.48
CA ALA A 97 -23.43 15.90 16.87
C ALA A 97 -22.23 16.27 15.99
N GLY A 98 -21.24 15.41 15.97
CA GLY A 98 -20.03 15.51 15.16
C GLY A 98 -19.83 14.23 14.35
N PHE A 99 -19.36 14.37 13.13
CA PHE A 99 -19.10 13.26 12.22
C PHE A 99 -17.72 13.41 11.57
N VAL A 100 -16.98 12.32 11.49
CA VAL A 100 -15.74 12.24 10.71
C VAL A 100 -15.49 10.80 10.26
N HIS A 101 -14.80 10.61 9.15
CA HIS A 101 -14.38 9.29 8.69
C HIS A 101 -12.98 8.99 9.18
N LEU A 102 -12.81 7.84 9.85
CA LEU A 102 -11.51 7.25 10.10
C LEU A 102 -11.11 6.35 8.94
N SER A 103 -9.82 6.33 8.61
CA SER A 103 -9.25 5.47 7.58
C SER A 103 -8.00 4.78 8.08
N ASP A 104 -7.84 3.52 7.69
CA ASP A 104 -6.60 2.72 7.84
C ASP A 104 -5.78 2.69 6.53
N GLY A 105 -6.16 3.49 5.55
CA GLY A 105 -5.56 3.57 4.22
C GLY A 105 -6.17 2.63 3.18
N GLN A 106 -7.11 1.76 3.55
CA GLN A 106 -7.85 0.88 2.64
C GLN A 106 -9.35 1.20 2.69
N SER A 107 -9.93 1.17 3.88
CA SER A 107 -11.35 1.40 4.10
C SER A 107 -11.60 2.65 4.92
N ARG A 108 -12.85 3.12 4.92
CA ARG A 108 -13.30 4.23 5.75
C ARG A 108 -14.45 3.77 6.63
N LEU A 109 -14.45 4.23 7.87
CA LEU A 109 -15.54 4.01 8.82
C LEU A 109 -15.90 5.36 9.45
N GLN A 110 -17.18 5.69 9.42
CA GLN A 110 -17.68 6.91 10.03
C GLN A 110 -17.67 6.76 11.56
N ILE A 111 -17.31 7.82 12.27
CA ILE A 111 -17.53 7.93 13.71
C ILE A 111 -18.55 9.03 13.98
N TYR A 112 -19.42 8.76 14.94
CA TYR A 112 -20.45 9.67 15.43
C TYR A 112 -20.13 10.05 16.87
N VAL A 113 -19.90 11.34 17.10
CA VAL A 113 -19.57 11.90 18.41
C VAL A 113 -20.74 12.78 18.86
N ARG A 114 -21.32 12.50 20.02
CA ARG A 114 -22.39 13.33 20.59
C ARG A 114 -21.86 14.10 21.80
N ARG A 115 -22.16 15.41 21.86
CA ARG A 115 -21.62 16.35 22.86
C ARG A 115 -21.70 15.83 24.29
N ASP A 116 -22.88 15.38 24.68
CA ASP A 116 -23.18 15.03 26.07
C ASP A 116 -22.69 13.62 26.46
N GLU A 117 -22.35 12.77 25.48
CA GLU A 117 -22.08 11.34 25.69
C GLU A 117 -20.60 10.93 25.57
N ALA A 118 -19.84 11.56 24.67
CA ALA A 118 -18.44 11.19 24.45
C ALA A 118 -17.56 11.70 25.60
N ARG A 119 -16.55 10.91 25.98
CA ARG A 119 -15.53 11.26 26.97
C ARG A 119 -14.12 11.11 26.39
N ALA A 120 -13.21 11.99 26.80
CA ALA A 120 -11.81 11.88 26.43
C ALA A 120 -11.11 10.85 27.33
N VAL A 121 -10.07 10.20 26.80
CA VAL A 121 -9.17 9.33 27.58
C VAL A 121 -7.87 10.06 27.86
N HIS A 122 -7.46 10.10 29.13
CA HIS A 122 -6.18 10.67 29.54
C HIS A 122 -5.05 9.67 29.26
N ASN A 123 -4.10 10.04 28.43
CA ASN A 123 -3.10 9.12 27.88
C ASN A 123 -2.03 8.67 28.88
N ASP A 124 -1.76 9.46 29.92
CA ASP A 124 -0.77 9.06 30.95
C ASP A 124 -1.34 8.05 31.95
N THR A 125 -2.66 8.07 32.19
CA THR A 125 -3.31 7.23 33.21
C THR A 125 -4.16 6.12 32.60
N GLY A 126 -4.56 6.27 31.33
CA GLY A 126 -5.55 5.41 30.68
C GLY A 126 -6.98 5.61 31.20
N ALA A 127 -7.20 6.56 32.11
CA ALA A 127 -8.50 6.84 32.71
C ALA A 127 -9.33 7.76 31.82
N VAL A 128 -10.65 7.63 31.94
CA VAL A 128 -11.60 8.57 31.34
C VAL A 128 -11.49 9.92 32.03
N VAL A 129 -11.51 11.01 31.26
CA VAL A 129 -11.48 12.37 31.79
C VAL A 129 -12.86 12.73 32.36
N ASP A 130 -12.91 12.98 33.67
CA ASP A 130 -14.13 13.25 34.43
C ASP A 130 -14.79 14.62 34.14
N GLU A 131 -14.17 15.47 33.31
CA GLU A 131 -14.75 16.74 32.85
C GLU A 131 -15.97 16.48 31.93
N PRO A 132 -17.13 17.13 32.18
CA PRO A 132 -18.28 17.08 31.27
C PRO A 132 -17.90 17.51 29.86
N GLU A 133 -18.45 16.85 28.85
CA GLU A 133 -18.17 17.15 27.43
C GLU A 133 -16.69 17.03 27.02
N SER A 134 -15.82 16.37 27.82
CA SER A 134 -14.39 16.21 27.53
C SER A 134 -14.13 15.61 26.14
N GLY A 135 -14.90 14.60 25.74
CA GLY A 135 -14.79 13.99 24.41
C GLY A 135 -15.22 14.94 23.29
N TRP A 136 -16.18 15.83 23.55
CA TRP A 136 -16.60 16.86 22.60
C TRP A 136 -15.53 17.94 22.42
N ARG A 137 -14.95 18.42 23.53
CA ARG A 137 -13.84 19.36 23.51
C ARG A 137 -12.63 18.79 22.75
N LEU A 138 -12.29 17.52 23.00
CA LEU A 138 -11.25 16.83 22.23
C LEU A 138 -11.58 16.82 20.74
N PHE A 139 -12.81 16.42 20.38
CA PHE A 139 -13.26 16.37 18.99
C PHE A 139 -13.16 17.72 18.26
N GLN A 140 -13.45 18.83 18.96
CA GLN A 140 -13.33 20.18 18.41
C GLN A 140 -11.88 20.63 18.17
N LEU A 141 -10.90 20.01 18.83
CA LEU A 141 -9.48 20.26 18.66
C LEU A 141 -8.83 19.35 17.59
N LEU A 142 -9.59 18.44 16.99
CA LEU A 142 -9.09 17.55 15.95
C LEU A 142 -8.99 18.27 14.61
N ASP A 143 -7.90 18.01 13.92
CA ASP A 143 -7.64 18.48 12.57
C ASP A 143 -7.67 17.34 11.57
N HIS A 144 -7.95 17.67 10.31
CA HIS A 144 -7.84 16.71 9.22
C HIS A 144 -6.41 16.11 9.17
N GLY A 145 -6.34 14.79 9.18
CA GLY A 145 -5.10 14.02 9.18
C GLY A 145 -4.63 13.51 10.55
N ASP A 146 -5.24 13.97 11.64
CA ASP A 146 -4.94 13.48 12.99
C ASP A 146 -5.27 11.99 13.14
N PHE A 147 -4.61 11.31 14.07
CA PHE A 147 -4.95 9.95 14.47
C PHE A 147 -5.69 9.95 15.79
N VAL A 148 -6.77 9.19 15.84
CA VAL A 148 -7.54 8.94 17.05
C VAL A 148 -7.88 7.46 17.16
N GLY A 149 -8.05 7.03 18.39
CA GLY A 149 -8.70 5.80 18.75
C GLY A 149 -10.07 6.11 19.34
N VAL A 150 -11.06 5.29 19.03
CA VAL A 150 -12.42 5.44 19.56
C VAL A 150 -12.89 4.10 20.12
N SER A 151 -13.67 4.17 21.20
CA SER A 151 -14.40 3.05 21.78
C SER A 151 -15.89 3.37 21.80
N GLY A 152 -16.74 2.40 21.48
CA GLY A 152 -18.18 2.63 21.33
C GLY A 152 -18.91 1.43 20.78
N PHE A 153 -20.06 1.64 20.14
CA PHE A 153 -20.82 0.54 19.52
C PHE A 153 -21.12 0.84 18.06
N LEU A 154 -21.23 -0.22 17.25
CA LEU A 154 -21.61 -0.10 15.85
C LEU A 154 -23.09 0.21 15.73
N PHE A 155 -23.43 1.05 14.75
CA PHE A 155 -24.80 1.35 14.36
C PHE A 155 -24.82 1.90 12.94
N VAL A 156 -25.98 1.87 12.30
CA VAL A 156 -26.27 2.52 11.02
C VAL A 156 -27.00 3.82 11.28
N THR A 157 -26.48 4.90 10.71
CA THR A 157 -27.06 6.24 10.81
C THR A 157 -28.38 6.36 10.05
N LYS A 158 -29.12 7.45 10.26
CA LYS A 158 -30.35 7.75 9.50
C LYS A 158 -30.13 7.92 7.99
N THR A 159 -28.89 8.12 7.57
CA THR A 159 -28.47 8.21 6.17
C THR A 159 -28.06 6.85 5.59
N GLY A 160 -28.14 5.76 6.38
CA GLY A 160 -27.80 4.41 5.92
C GLY A 160 -26.32 4.05 6.01
N GLU A 161 -25.49 4.90 6.61
CA GLU A 161 -24.03 4.69 6.68
C GLU A 161 -23.62 4.02 8.00
N LEU A 162 -22.80 2.96 7.92
CA LEU A 162 -22.23 2.26 9.07
C LEU A 162 -21.30 3.19 9.85
N SER A 163 -21.52 3.26 11.16
CA SER A 163 -20.84 4.20 12.05
C SER A 163 -20.51 3.57 13.41
N VAL A 164 -19.47 4.11 14.06
CA VAL A 164 -19.23 3.89 15.49
C VAL A 164 -19.86 5.04 16.27
N HIS A 165 -20.80 4.75 17.16
CA HIS A 165 -21.24 5.72 18.16
C HIS A 165 -20.20 5.78 19.28
N VAL A 166 -19.46 6.88 19.32
CA VAL A 166 -18.31 7.05 20.22
C VAL A 166 -18.77 7.28 21.65
N ARG A 167 -18.24 6.47 22.58
CA ARG A 167 -18.31 6.64 24.03
C ARG A 167 -17.01 7.24 24.57
N GLU A 168 -15.89 6.71 24.11
CA GLU A 168 -14.56 7.17 24.50
C GLU A 168 -13.75 7.53 23.27
N ILE A 169 -13.03 8.65 23.33
CA ILE A 169 -12.11 9.09 22.30
C ILE A 169 -10.73 9.33 22.89
N GLN A 170 -9.73 8.68 22.30
CA GLN A 170 -8.33 8.76 22.70
C GLN A 170 -7.54 9.42 21.57
N PHE A 171 -6.87 10.53 21.87
CA PHE A 171 -5.99 11.18 20.90
C PHE A 171 -4.68 10.40 20.77
N LEU A 172 -4.21 10.17 19.54
CA LEU A 172 -3.02 9.34 19.28
C LEU A 172 -1.86 10.09 18.64
N SER A 173 -2.12 10.97 17.67
CA SER A 173 -1.08 11.75 17.03
C SER A 173 -1.64 12.95 16.27
N LYS A 174 -0.94 14.07 16.34
CA LYS A 174 -1.26 15.30 15.59
C LYS A 174 -0.65 15.25 14.19
N ALA A 175 -1.42 15.62 13.18
CA ALA A 175 -0.89 16.04 11.89
C ALA A 175 -0.55 17.53 11.98
N LEU A 176 0.73 17.89 12.08
CA LEU A 176 1.14 19.30 12.14
C LEU A 176 1.15 19.97 10.76
N VAL A 177 1.46 19.18 9.73
CA VAL A 177 1.43 19.64 8.33
C VAL A 177 0.03 19.37 7.76
N PRO A 178 -0.59 20.35 7.08
CA PRO A 178 -1.85 20.15 6.39
C PRO A 178 -1.78 18.98 5.40
N MET A 179 -2.88 18.23 5.31
CA MET A 179 -3.01 17.11 4.38
C MET A 179 -3.06 17.59 2.92
N PRO A 180 -2.60 16.77 1.96
CA PRO A 180 -2.72 17.07 0.54
C PRO A 180 -4.19 17.24 0.12
N ASP A 181 -4.41 17.98 -0.98
CA ASP A 181 -5.75 18.22 -1.49
C ASP A 181 -6.45 16.90 -1.86
N LYS A 182 -7.71 16.79 -1.45
CA LYS A 182 -8.43 15.51 -1.26
C LYS A 182 -8.96 14.91 -2.56
N ILE A 183 -9.18 15.74 -3.58
CA ILE A 183 -10.12 15.41 -4.66
C ILE A 183 -9.42 14.77 -5.86
N HIS A 184 -8.22 15.21 -6.22
CA HIS A 184 -7.55 14.77 -7.46
C HIS A 184 -6.26 13.97 -7.23
N GLY A 185 -5.90 13.67 -5.98
CA GLY A 185 -4.61 13.07 -5.65
C GLY A 185 -3.43 14.03 -5.82
N ILE A 186 -2.20 13.51 -5.88
CA ILE A 186 -1.02 14.32 -6.17
C ILE A 186 -0.87 14.43 -7.70
N ALA A 187 -1.09 15.61 -8.26
CA ALA A 187 -0.93 15.85 -9.69
C ALA A 187 0.54 15.69 -10.15
N ASP A 188 1.49 16.12 -9.31
CA ASP A 188 2.92 16.01 -9.60
C ASP A 188 3.49 14.64 -9.17
N ALA A 189 3.78 13.81 -10.17
CA ALA A 189 4.39 12.50 -9.96
C ALA A 189 5.77 12.58 -9.26
N GLU A 190 6.53 13.67 -9.39
CA GLU A 190 7.81 13.84 -8.70
C GLU A 190 7.60 14.02 -7.19
N ILE A 191 6.64 14.86 -6.79
CA ILE A 191 6.26 15.03 -5.38
C ILE A 191 5.84 13.69 -4.79
N GLY A 192 4.99 12.92 -5.49
CA GLY A 192 4.56 11.61 -5.01
C GLY A 192 5.72 10.60 -4.86
N ARG A 193 6.73 10.68 -5.74
CA ARG A 193 7.95 9.82 -5.63
C ARG A 193 8.85 10.24 -4.47
N ARG A 194 9.03 11.54 -4.23
CA ARG A 194 9.88 12.07 -3.15
C ARG A 194 9.22 12.00 -1.78
N GLN A 195 7.90 12.20 -1.73
CA GLN A 195 7.09 12.21 -0.52
C GLN A 195 6.08 11.06 -0.56
N ARG A 196 6.58 9.82 -0.56
CA ARG A 196 5.76 8.62 -0.71
C ARG A 196 4.63 8.51 0.32
N TYR A 197 4.84 9.01 1.53
CA TYR A 197 3.81 9.02 2.58
C TYR A 197 2.61 9.92 2.20
N VAL A 198 2.84 11.05 1.53
CA VAL A 198 1.78 11.93 1.02
C VAL A 198 1.02 11.24 -0.09
N ASP A 199 1.72 10.52 -0.98
CA ASP A 199 1.11 9.78 -2.08
C ASP A 199 0.22 8.63 -1.58
N LEU A 200 0.68 7.86 -0.60
CA LEU A 200 -0.12 6.81 0.04
C LEU A 200 -1.40 7.39 0.67
N ILE A 201 -1.28 8.54 1.35
CA ILE A 201 -2.42 9.24 1.92
C ILE A 201 -3.37 9.69 0.81
N ALA A 202 -2.90 10.47 -0.16
CA ALA A 202 -3.72 11.05 -1.21
C ALA A 202 -4.41 9.96 -2.06
N SER A 203 -3.69 8.90 -2.41
CA SER A 203 -4.21 7.75 -3.14
C SER A 203 -5.33 7.02 -2.36
N SER A 204 -5.18 6.89 -1.03
CA SER A 204 -6.24 6.33 -0.18
C SER A 204 -7.47 7.26 -0.03
N LEU A 205 -7.28 8.57 -0.23
CA LEU A 205 -8.32 9.58 -0.08
C LEU A 205 -9.12 9.85 -1.36
N LYS A 206 -8.65 9.42 -2.53
CA LYS A 206 -9.34 9.57 -3.82
C LYS A 206 -10.75 8.94 -3.76
N PHE A 207 -11.79 9.74 -4.05
CA PHE A 207 -13.19 9.32 -4.04
C PHE A 207 -13.58 8.62 -5.34
N GLU A 208 -13.10 9.14 -6.46
CA GLU A 208 -13.35 8.61 -7.80
C GLU A 208 -12.11 7.86 -8.26
N ARG A 209 -12.29 6.59 -8.60
CA ARG A 209 -11.24 5.75 -9.21
C ARG A 209 -11.77 5.23 -10.52
N GLU A 210 -10.92 5.26 -11.53
CA GLU A 210 -11.22 4.57 -12.77
C GLU A 210 -11.30 3.06 -12.52
N GLU A 211 -12.14 2.37 -13.27
CA GLU A 211 -12.27 0.92 -13.12
C GLU A 211 -10.92 0.24 -13.40
N GLY A 212 -10.42 -0.49 -12.41
CA GLY A 212 -9.11 -1.15 -12.49
C GLY A 212 -7.90 -0.29 -12.07
N GLU A 213 -8.09 0.99 -11.74
CA GLU A 213 -7.04 1.83 -11.17
C GLU A 213 -6.63 1.31 -9.78
N LEU A 214 -5.32 1.20 -9.56
CA LEU A 214 -4.77 0.79 -8.27
C LEU A 214 -4.35 1.99 -7.46
N THR A 215 -4.62 1.93 -6.17
CA THR A 215 -3.93 2.81 -5.23
C THR A 215 -2.44 2.50 -5.17
N THR A 216 -1.66 3.48 -4.76
CA THR A 216 -0.24 3.31 -4.47
C THR A 216 -0.02 2.12 -3.52
N ARG A 217 -0.86 1.98 -2.48
CA ARG A 217 -0.79 0.86 -1.54
C ARG A 217 -1.00 -0.49 -2.24
N GLU A 218 -2.04 -0.61 -3.05
CA GLU A 218 -2.32 -1.85 -3.80
C GLU A 218 -1.20 -2.21 -4.78
N VAL A 219 -0.53 -1.22 -5.38
CA VAL A 219 0.67 -1.45 -6.20
C VAL A 219 1.79 -2.07 -5.37
N PHE A 220 2.08 -1.55 -4.17
CA PHE A 220 3.11 -2.12 -3.29
C PHE A 220 2.73 -3.53 -2.80
N GLU A 221 1.47 -3.74 -2.41
CA GLU A 221 0.98 -5.05 -1.98
C GLU A 221 1.06 -6.08 -3.12
N ARG A 222 0.68 -5.70 -4.35
CA ARG A 222 0.84 -6.58 -5.53
C ARG A 222 2.31 -6.88 -5.83
N ARG A 223 3.21 -5.90 -5.71
CA ARG A 223 4.65 -6.13 -5.85
C ARG A 223 5.16 -7.14 -4.81
N SER A 224 4.74 -6.99 -3.55
CA SER A 224 5.10 -7.93 -2.47
C SER A 224 4.60 -9.34 -2.74
N ARG A 225 3.32 -9.47 -3.13
CA ARG A 225 2.72 -10.76 -3.52
C ARG A 225 3.47 -11.38 -4.69
N LEU A 226 3.77 -10.63 -5.75
CA LEU A 226 4.50 -11.14 -6.93
C LEU A 226 5.87 -11.70 -6.54
N ILE A 227 6.64 -10.97 -5.73
CA ILE A 227 7.95 -11.42 -5.23
C ILE A 227 7.79 -12.71 -4.40
N THR A 228 6.80 -12.77 -3.53
CA THR A 228 6.50 -13.96 -2.71
C THR A 228 6.19 -15.16 -3.61
N GLN A 229 5.37 -14.97 -4.65
CA GLN A 229 5.03 -16.07 -5.56
C GLN A 229 6.21 -16.52 -6.43
N MET A 230 7.10 -15.60 -6.82
CA MET A 230 8.34 -15.97 -7.51
C MET A 230 9.24 -16.82 -6.61
N ARG A 231 9.40 -16.48 -5.32
CA ARG A 231 10.11 -17.31 -4.34
C ARG A 231 9.48 -18.68 -4.19
N SER A 232 8.17 -18.74 -3.91
CA SER A 232 7.45 -20.00 -3.75
C SER A 232 7.52 -20.89 -5.00
N PHE A 233 7.55 -20.30 -6.20
CA PHE A 233 7.76 -21.04 -7.43
C PHE A 233 9.17 -21.66 -7.48
N LEU A 234 10.21 -20.88 -7.22
CA LEU A 234 11.60 -21.36 -7.22
C LEU A 234 11.84 -22.42 -6.13
N ASP A 235 11.32 -22.23 -4.92
CA ASP A 235 11.39 -23.17 -3.81
C ASP A 235 10.75 -24.52 -4.17
N ALA A 236 9.56 -24.49 -4.79
CA ALA A 236 8.87 -25.70 -5.25
C ALA A 236 9.64 -26.46 -6.34
N HIS A 237 10.54 -25.78 -7.06
CA HIS A 237 11.41 -26.36 -8.07
C HIS A 237 12.82 -26.67 -7.54
N GLY A 238 13.02 -26.67 -6.21
CA GLY A 238 14.26 -27.08 -5.56
C GLY A 238 15.42 -26.10 -5.75
N TYR A 239 15.14 -24.83 -6.07
CA TYR A 239 16.16 -23.80 -6.03
C TYR A 239 16.46 -23.39 -4.59
N VAL A 240 17.71 -23.03 -4.33
CA VAL A 240 18.16 -22.51 -3.03
C VAL A 240 18.32 -20.99 -3.11
N GLU A 241 17.61 -20.24 -2.27
CA GLU A 241 17.83 -18.79 -2.11
C GLU A 241 19.17 -18.56 -1.42
N VAL A 242 20.00 -17.68 -1.99
CA VAL A 242 21.31 -17.32 -1.46
C VAL A 242 21.50 -15.81 -1.44
N GLU A 243 22.44 -15.35 -0.63
CA GLU A 243 22.87 -13.94 -0.60
C GLU A 243 24.35 -13.86 -0.98
N THR A 244 24.66 -12.97 -1.93
CA THR A 244 26.04 -12.75 -2.39
C THR A 244 26.52 -11.32 -2.09
N PRO A 245 27.84 -11.06 -2.02
CA PRO A 245 28.35 -9.75 -1.65
C PRO A 245 27.83 -8.61 -2.52
N MET A 246 27.31 -7.54 -1.89
CA MET A 246 26.88 -6.32 -2.59
C MET A 246 28.02 -5.33 -2.85
N LEU A 247 29.08 -5.41 -2.04
CA LEU A 247 30.31 -4.65 -2.23
C LEU A 247 31.39 -5.62 -2.67
N THR A 248 31.98 -5.32 -3.82
CA THR A 248 32.92 -6.22 -4.49
C THR A 248 34.18 -5.44 -4.89
N PRO A 249 35.37 -6.06 -4.87
CA PRO A 249 36.59 -5.39 -5.30
C PRO A 249 36.58 -5.08 -6.81
N ILE A 250 35.74 -5.78 -7.58
CA ILE A 250 35.58 -5.60 -9.02
C ILE A 250 34.08 -5.71 -9.35
N ALA A 251 33.50 -4.64 -9.91
CA ALA A 251 32.17 -4.70 -10.49
C ALA A 251 32.19 -5.53 -11.78
N SER A 252 31.34 -6.55 -11.86
CA SER A 252 31.29 -7.51 -12.97
C SER A 252 29.88 -8.08 -13.13
N GLY A 253 29.62 -8.82 -14.20
CA GLY A 253 28.33 -9.46 -14.50
C GLY A 253 27.33 -8.63 -15.31
N ALA A 254 27.66 -7.38 -15.66
CA ALA A 254 26.88 -6.58 -16.61
C ALA A 254 27.75 -5.46 -17.24
N ALA A 255 27.28 -4.89 -18.35
CA ALA A 255 27.89 -3.69 -18.94
C ALA A 255 27.21 -2.44 -18.34
N ALA A 256 27.67 -2.01 -17.16
CA ALA A 256 27.12 -0.84 -16.45
C ALA A 256 28.21 -0.10 -15.68
N ARG A 257 28.06 1.21 -15.51
CA ARG A 257 28.97 2.00 -14.66
C ARG A 257 28.66 1.73 -13.19
N PRO A 258 29.62 1.27 -12.36
CA PRO A 258 29.35 0.97 -10.95
C PRO A 258 29.40 2.22 -10.09
N PHE A 259 28.76 2.15 -8.91
CA PHE A 259 29.07 3.05 -7.80
C PHE A 259 30.35 2.57 -7.11
N LYS A 260 31.21 3.53 -6.72
CA LYS A 260 32.46 3.29 -6.01
C LYS A 260 32.34 3.80 -4.58
N THR A 261 32.85 3.03 -3.62
CA THR A 261 32.98 3.39 -2.21
C THR A 261 34.35 2.94 -1.69
N HIS A 262 34.67 3.24 -0.43
CA HIS A 262 35.96 2.95 0.17
C HIS A 262 35.78 2.29 1.55
N HIS A 263 36.54 1.23 1.81
CA HIS A 263 36.51 0.49 3.07
C HIS A 263 37.67 0.92 3.98
N ASN A 264 37.41 1.86 4.88
CA ASN A 264 38.44 2.50 5.72
C ASN A 264 39.38 1.54 6.46
N ALA A 265 38.88 0.44 7.04
CA ALA A 265 39.71 -0.46 7.85
C ALA A 265 40.61 -1.40 7.03
N LEU A 266 40.30 -1.59 5.74
CA LEU A 266 41.08 -2.41 4.84
C LEU A 266 41.87 -1.55 3.85
N ASP A 267 41.62 -0.24 3.83
CA ASP A 267 42.19 0.73 2.90
C ASP A 267 42.09 0.28 1.43
N ILE A 268 40.90 -0.20 1.05
CA ILE A 268 40.61 -0.65 -0.31
C ILE A 268 39.36 0.02 -0.86
N ASP A 269 39.35 0.20 -2.18
CA ASP A 269 38.16 0.59 -2.92
C ASP A 269 37.25 -0.61 -3.15
N LEU A 270 35.95 -0.38 -3.03
CA LEU A 270 34.91 -1.36 -3.31
C LEU A 270 33.89 -0.76 -4.26
N TYR A 271 33.21 -1.64 -5.00
CA TYR A 271 32.17 -1.28 -5.95
C TYR A 271 30.86 -1.93 -5.56
N ALA A 272 29.79 -1.14 -5.61
CA ALA A 272 28.44 -1.68 -5.49
C ALA A 272 28.16 -2.57 -6.71
N ARG A 273 27.67 -3.78 -6.48
CA ARG A 273 27.46 -4.77 -7.56
C ARG A 273 26.43 -4.28 -8.58
N ILE A 274 26.69 -4.61 -9.83
CA ILE A 274 25.80 -4.36 -10.98
C ILE A 274 24.94 -5.59 -11.32
N ALA A 275 25.40 -6.79 -10.93
CA ALA A 275 24.77 -8.09 -11.06
C ALA A 275 25.43 -9.12 -10.09
N PRO A 276 24.68 -10.09 -9.52
CA PRO A 276 25.24 -11.20 -8.75
C PRO A 276 25.81 -12.38 -9.59
N GLU A 277 25.64 -12.38 -10.91
CA GLU A 277 25.97 -13.47 -11.86
C GLU A 277 27.22 -14.30 -11.49
N LEU A 278 28.39 -13.67 -11.32
CA LEU A 278 29.64 -14.41 -11.12
C LEU A 278 29.66 -15.17 -9.80
N TYR A 279 29.02 -14.66 -8.75
CA TYR A 279 28.94 -15.35 -7.47
C TYR A 279 28.00 -16.55 -7.56
N LEU A 280 26.85 -16.39 -8.22
CA LEU A 280 25.91 -17.50 -8.40
C LEU A 280 26.54 -18.62 -9.24
N LYS A 281 27.29 -18.30 -10.29
CA LYS A 281 28.07 -19.29 -11.06
C LYS A 281 29.14 -20.00 -10.23
N ARG A 282 29.79 -19.31 -9.28
CA ARG A 282 30.74 -19.94 -8.35
C ARG A 282 30.06 -20.95 -7.43
N LEU A 283 28.81 -20.72 -7.03
CA LEU A 283 28.03 -21.69 -6.26
C LEU A 283 27.71 -22.94 -7.08
N LEU A 284 27.42 -22.78 -8.38
CA LEU A 284 27.29 -23.91 -9.30
C LEU A 284 28.56 -24.75 -9.36
N VAL A 285 29.72 -24.10 -9.51
CA VAL A 285 31.03 -24.78 -9.47
C VAL A 285 31.24 -25.46 -8.11
N GLY A 286 30.74 -24.87 -7.03
CA GLY A 286 30.77 -25.43 -5.68
C GLY A 286 29.82 -26.61 -5.42
N GLY A 287 29.01 -27.00 -6.41
CA GLY A 287 28.15 -28.18 -6.35
C GLY A 287 26.65 -27.89 -6.16
N PHE A 288 26.22 -26.63 -6.09
CA PHE A 288 24.79 -26.32 -6.14
C PHE A 288 24.25 -26.48 -7.55
N GLU A 289 23.22 -27.29 -7.75
CA GLU A 289 22.61 -27.42 -9.07
C GLU A 289 21.60 -26.30 -9.37
N ARG A 290 20.94 -25.72 -8.35
CA ARG A 290 19.89 -24.71 -8.54
C ARG A 290 19.98 -23.64 -7.46
N VAL A 291 20.30 -22.42 -7.85
CA VAL A 291 20.42 -21.27 -6.93
C VAL A 291 19.71 -20.05 -7.49
N TYR A 292 19.21 -19.19 -6.61
CA TYR A 292 18.68 -17.89 -6.99
C TYR A 292 18.97 -16.83 -5.93
N GLU A 293 18.92 -15.57 -6.37
CA GLU A 293 18.98 -14.40 -5.48
C GLU A 293 17.98 -13.35 -5.96
N ILE A 294 17.12 -12.85 -5.05
CA ILE A 294 16.26 -11.68 -5.27
C ILE A 294 16.77 -10.54 -4.41
N ASN A 295 17.52 -9.62 -5.00
CA ASN A 295 18.20 -8.61 -4.19
C ASN A 295 18.55 -7.34 -4.98
N ARG A 296 19.17 -6.35 -4.32
CA ARG A 296 19.48 -5.04 -4.91
C ARG A 296 20.71 -5.09 -5.80
N ASN A 297 20.62 -4.42 -6.95
CA ASN A 297 21.71 -4.08 -7.84
C ASN A 297 21.78 -2.56 -8.01
N PHE A 298 22.97 -2.06 -8.33
CA PHE A 298 23.26 -0.64 -8.38
C PHE A 298 23.92 -0.31 -9.72
N ARG A 299 23.38 0.67 -10.45
CA ARG A 299 23.96 1.16 -11.71
C ARG A 299 24.00 2.68 -11.69
N ASN A 300 25.20 3.22 -11.86
CA ASN A 300 25.47 4.66 -11.85
C ASN A 300 25.23 5.24 -13.24
N GLU A 301 23.95 5.25 -13.63
CA GLU A 301 23.45 5.62 -14.96
C GLU A 301 22.38 6.72 -14.85
N GLY A 302 21.82 7.14 -15.99
CA GLY A 302 20.75 8.14 -16.03
C GLY A 302 19.44 7.63 -15.42
N ILE A 303 18.67 8.55 -14.82
CA ILE A 303 17.36 8.26 -14.23
C ILE A 303 16.26 8.49 -15.28
N SER A 304 15.29 7.58 -15.35
CA SER A 304 14.10 7.74 -16.21
C SER A 304 12.91 6.97 -15.63
N ASN A 305 11.76 6.98 -16.33
CA ASN A 305 10.60 6.18 -15.93
C ASN A 305 10.84 4.66 -15.91
N ARG A 306 11.94 4.17 -16.51
CA ARG A 306 12.32 2.76 -16.56
C ARG A 306 13.66 2.45 -15.87
N HIS A 307 14.41 3.47 -15.46
CA HIS A 307 15.76 3.30 -14.94
C HIS A 307 15.88 4.02 -13.60
N ASN A 308 16.10 3.24 -12.54
CA ASN A 308 16.42 3.73 -11.20
C ASN A 308 17.82 3.26 -10.81
N PRO A 309 18.67 4.08 -10.16
CA PRO A 309 20.05 3.73 -9.87
C PRO A 309 20.20 2.52 -8.94
N GLU A 310 19.20 2.26 -8.10
CA GLU A 310 19.05 1.02 -7.35
C GLU A 310 17.78 0.28 -7.79
N PHE A 311 17.86 -1.03 -8.00
CA PHE A 311 16.69 -1.81 -8.38
C PHE A 311 16.80 -3.24 -7.86
N THR A 312 15.65 -3.89 -7.68
CA THR A 312 15.58 -5.29 -7.31
C THR A 312 15.59 -6.15 -8.57
N MET A 313 16.41 -7.19 -8.57
CA MET A 313 16.48 -8.15 -9.65
C MET A 313 16.45 -9.57 -9.08
N LEU A 314 15.74 -10.46 -9.77
CA LEU A 314 15.87 -11.90 -9.60
C LEU A 314 16.92 -12.38 -10.61
N GLU A 315 17.97 -13.03 -10.11
CA GLU A 315 18.84 -13.89 -10.93
C GLU A 315 18.77 -15.32 -10.41
N PHE A 316 18.79 -16.29 -11.32
CA PHE A 316 18.79 -17.70 -10.96
C PHE A 316 19.58 -18.52 -11.98
N TYR A 317 20.16 -19.62 -11.52
CA TYR A 317 21.00 -20.52 -12.30
C TYR A 317 20.60 -21.96 -12.04
N CYS A 318 20.54 -22.77 -13.10
CA CYS A 318 20.29 -24.20 -13.04
C CYS A 318 21.36 -24.94 -13.84
N ALA A 319 22.08 -25.85 -13.19
CA ALA A 319 23.00 -26.77 -13.85
C ALA A 319 22.23 -27.66 -14.83
N TYR A 320 22.89 -28.01 -15.94
CA TYR A 320 22.37 -28.91 -16.98
C TYR A 320 21.09 -28.43 -17.70
N MET A 321 20.65 -27.20 -17.48
CA MET A 321 19.55 -26.57 -18.21
C MET A 321 20.11 -25.70 -19.35
N ASP A 322 19.60 -25.90 -20.55
CA ASP A 322 19.94 -25.07 -21.71
C ASP A 322 19.03 -23.84 -21.80
N VAL A 323 19.26 -23.00 -22.81
CA VAL A 323 18.48 -21.78 -23.01
C VAL A 323 16.99 -22.05 -23.27
N ASN A 324 16.65 -23.16 -23.91
CA ASN A 324 15.25 -23.49 -24.22
C ASN A 324 14.50 -23.87 -22.94
N GLY A 325 15.10 -24.71 -22.11
CA GLY A 325 14.55 -25.03 -20.78
C GLY A 325 14.42 -23.78 -19.90
N MET A 326 15.40 -22.88 -19.96
CA MET A 326 15.36 -21.62 -19.22
C MET A 326 14.23 -20.70 -19.69
N MET A 327 13.95 -20.65 -21.00
CA MET A 327 12.83 -19.86 -21.54
C MET A 327 11.48 -20.42 -21.09
N ASP A 328 11.27 -21.74 -21.22
CA ASP A 328 10.03 -22.39 -20.80
C ASP A 328 9.79 -22.20 -19.29
N PHE A 329 10.85 -22.36 -18.48
CA PHE A 329 10.80 -22.17 -17.03
C PHE A 329 10.46 -20.71 -16.63
N CYS A 330 11.08 -19.72 -17.28
CA CYS A 330 10.76 -18.30 -17.06
C CYS A 330 9.29 -17.99 -17.35
N GLU A 331 8.75 -18.51 -18.45
CA GLU A 331 7.37 -18.29 -18.86
C GLU A 331 6.38 -18.89 -17.85
N GLU A 332 6.65 -20.11 -17.39
CA GLU A 332 5.83 -20.77 -16.37
C GLU A 332 5.88 -20.03 -15.02
N MET A 333 7.08 -19.60 -14.60
CA MET A 333 7.26 -18.84 -13.36
C MET A 333 6.46 -17.54 -13.40
N LEU A 334 6.61 -16.73 -14.46
CA LEU A 334 5.94 -15.44 -14.58
C LEU A 334 4.43 -15.61 -14.62
N ARG A 335 3.92 -16.57 -15.40
CA ARG A 335 2.49 -16.87 -15.48
C ARG A 335 1.92 -17.24 -14.12
N THR A 336 2.55 -18.21 -13.45
CA THR A 336 2.13 -18.70 -12.14
C THR A 336 2.17 -17.59 -11.09
N ALA A 337 3.26 -16.81 -11.07
CA ALA A 337 3.42 -15.74 -10.10
C ALA A 337 2.39 -14.62 -10.29
N ILE A 338 2.09 -14.24 -11.54
CA ILE A 338 1.10 -13.20 -11.84
C ILE A 338 -0.31 -13.69 -11.50
N GLU A 339 -0.68 -14.90 -11.92
CA GLU A 339 -2.00 -15.48 -11.65
C GLU A 339 -2.25 -15.56 -10.14
N LYS A 340 -1.29 -16.09 -9.37
CA LYS A 340 -1.41 -16.16 -7.91
C LYS A 340 -1.37 -14.79 -7.22
N ALA A 341 -0.61 -13.82 -7.74
CA ALA A 341 -0.50 -12.50 -7.10
C ALA A 341 -1.68 -11.57 -7.39
N THR A 342 -2.38 -11.78 -8.51
CA THR A 342 -3.45 -10.89 -9.00
C THR A 342 -4.82 -11.55 -9.08
N GLY A 343 -4.89 -12.89 -9.04
CA GLY A 343 -6.12 -13.65 -9.31
C GLY A 343 -6.58 -13.59 -10.77
N LYS A 344 -5.75 -13.03 -11.67
CA LYS A 344 -6.08 -12.81 -13.08
C LYS A 344 -5.05 -13.47 -13.98
N GLN A 345 -5.52 -14.05 -15.07
CA GLN A 345 -4.68 -14.55 -16.16
C GLN A 345 -4.38 -13.46 -17.21
N PHE A 346 -5.10 -12.33 -17.15
CA PHE A 346 -5.00 -11.22 -18.09
C PHE A 346 -4.82 -9.90 -17.33
N LEU A 347 -3.96 -9.03 -17.86
CA LEU A 347 -3.71 -7.71 -17.29
C LEU A 347 -3.96 -6.64 -18.36
N PHE A 348 -4.57 -5.53 -17.98
CA PHE A 348 -4.65 -4.35 -18.84
C PHE A 348 -3.39 -3.51 -18.65
N TYR A 349 -2.80 -3.03 -19.74
CA TYR A 349 -1.64 -2.16 -19.72
C TYR A 349 -1.85 -1.00 -20.68
N THR A 350 -2.20 0.18 -20.15
CA THR A 350 -2.34 1.38 -20.96
C THR A 350 -0.97 1.97 -21.27
N ARG A 351 -0.60 2.04 -22.56
CA ARG A 351 0.65 2.64 -23.01
C ARG A 351 0.46 4.16 -23.13
N THR A 352 0.59 4.91 -22.04
CA THR A 352 0.40 6.37 -22.09
C THR A 352 1.45 7.07 -22.97
N LYS A 353 1.00 7.65 -24.08
CA LYS A 353 1.35 9.01 -24.49
C LYS A 353 0.06 9.83 -24.43
N PRO A 354 -0.08 10.81 -23.52
CA PRO A 354 -1.24 11.69 -23.52
C PRO A 354 -1.07 12.73 -24.62
N THR A 355 -1.54 12.45 -25.83
CA THR A 355 -1.64 13.47 -26.90
C THR A 355 -2.91 13.44 -27.73
N ASP A 356 -3.85 12.50 -27.53
CA ASP A 356 -5.11 12.52 -28.27
C ASP A 356 -6.30 12.04 -27.42
N PRO A 357 -7.24 12.93 -27.06
CA PRO A 357 -8.46 12.57 -26.32
C PRO A 357 -9.49 11.76 -27.14
N ASN A 358 -9.22 11.45 -28.42
CA ASN A 358 -10.09 10.60 -29.25
C ASN A 358 -9.58 9.16 -29.43
N ASN A 359 -8.51 8.75 -28.74
CA ASN A 359 -7.95 7.40 -28.91
C ASN A 359 -8.01 6.62 -27.59
N ASP A 360 -9.20 6.08 -27.29
CA ASP A 360 -9.41 5.06 -26.26
C ASP A 360 -8.78 3.74 -26.72
N SER A 361 -7.49 3.61 -26.50
CA SER A 361 -6.73 2.42 -26.86
C SER A 361 -6.18 1.77 -25.58
N ALA A 362 -7.05 0.99 -24.92
CA ALA A 362 -6.73 0.22 -23.73
C ALA A 362 -6.16 -1.13 -24.16
N ALA A 363 -4.84 -1.28 -24.12
CA ALA A 363 -4.19 -2.52 -24.50
C ALA A 363 -4.33 -3.63 -23.43
N LEU A 364 -4.78 -4.81 -23.85
CA LEU A 364 -4.85 -6.03 -23.05
C LEU A 364 -3.54 -6.83 -23.19
N PHE A 365 -2.97 -7.29 -22.08
CA PHE A 365 -1.84 -8.21 -22.03
C PHE A 365 -2.32 -9.61 -21.65
N ASP A 366 -2.20 -10.54 -22.60
CA ASP A 366 -2.55 -11.94 -22.43
C ASP A 366 -1.27 -12.77 -22.17
N LEU A 367 -1.14 -13.23 -20.92
CA LEU A 367 -0.03 -14.08 -20.47
C LEU A 367 -0.18 -15.53 -20.94
N THR A 368 -1.39 -15.94 -21.34
CA THR A 368 -1.65 -17.28 -21.86
C THR A 368 -1.22 -17.42 -23.32
N THR A 369 -1.35 -16.36 -24.13
CA THR A 369 -1.06 -16.36 -25.57
C THR A 369 0.19 -15.58 -25.98
N LYS A 370 1.01 -15.07 -25.05
CA LYS A 370 2.20 -14.23 -25.32
C LYS A 370 1.88 -12.96 -26.15
N ARG A 371 0.99 -12.05 -25.71
CA ARG A 371 0.67 -10.86 -26.52
C ARG A 371 0.42 -9.55 -25.75
N LEU A 372 1.04 -8.45 -26.23
CA LEU A 372 0.63 -7.04 -26.05
C LEU A 372 -0.37 -6.72 -27.17
N VAL A 373 -1.61 -6.37 -26.84
CA VAL A 373 -2.62 -5.99 -27.84
C VAL A 373 -2.70 -4.48 -27.94
N GLU A 374 -1.95 -3.88 -28.87
CA GLU A 374 -2.49 -2.93 -29.86
C GLU A 374 -1.45 -2.65 -30.95
N ASP A 375 -1.94 -2.69 -32.19
CA ASP A 375 -1.25 -2.65 -33.48
C ASP A 375 -0.11 -3.64 -33.70
N LYS A 376 -0.54 -4.86 -34.05
CA LYS A 376 0.15 -5.87 -34.87
C LYS A 376 1.67 -5.94 -34.69
N VAL A 377 2.09 -6.50 -33.55
CA VAL A 377 3.14 -7.50 -33.62
C VAL A 377 2.45 -8.86 -33.74
N ASP A 378 2.65 -9.47 -34.90
CA ASP A 378 2.19 -10.82 -35.20
C ASP A 378 3.14 -11.84 -34.55
N PHE A 379 2.76 -12.37 -33.39
CA PHE A 379 3.53 -13.42 -32.73
C PHE A 379 3.36 -14.81 -33.36
N SER A 380 2.40 -14.99 -34.29
CA SER A 380 2.36 -16.19 -35.14
C SER A 380 3.48 -16.20 -36.19
N SER A 381 4.10 -15.04 -36.43
CA SER A 381 5.28 -14.87 -37.29
C SER A 381 6.63 -15.00 -36.56
N ILE A 382 6.64 -15.06 -35.22
CA ILE A 382 7.87 -15.33 -34.46
C ILE A 382 8.11 -16.83 -34.43
N LYS A 383 8.91 -17.31 -35.40
CA LYS A 383 9.55 -18.63 -35.30
C LYS A 383 10.35 -18.69 -33.99
N ARG A 384 10.38 -19.87 -33.34
CA ARG A 384 11.34 -20.20 -32.27
C ARG A 384 12.71 -19.67 -32.71
N LEU A 385 13.16 -18.57 -32.10
CA LEU A 385 14.47 -18.01 -32.37
C LEU A 385 15.46 -18.98 -31.76
N SER A 386 16.07 -19.82 -32.60
CA SER A 386 17.23 -20.57 -32.20
C SER A 386 18.34 -19.58 -31.80
N MET A 387 19.24 -19.97 -30.90
CA MET A 387 20.35 -19.12 -30.46
C MET A 387 21.19 -18.58 -31.64
N LYS A 388 21.21 -19.30 -32.77
CA LYS A 388 21.84 -18.90 -34.04
C LYS A 388 21.20 -17.64 -34.66
N GLU A 389 19.88 -17.50 -34.55
CA GLU A 389 19.10 -16.39 -35.12
C GLU A 389 19.07 -15.18 -34.17
N ALA A 390 19.05 -15.41 -32.85
CA ALA A 390 19.13 -14.32 -31.86
C ALA A 390 20.50 -13.64 -31.84
N ILE A 391 21.59 -14.41 -32.04
CA ILE A 391 22.96 -13.87 -32.14
C ILE A 391 23.13 -13.08 -33.46
N SER A 392 22.55 -13.51 -34.58
CA SER A 392 22.68 -12.79 -35.85
C SER A 392 21.94 -11.45 -35.87
N GLN A 393 20.90 -11.28 -35.05
CA GLN A 393 20.15 -10.02 -34.96
C GLN A 393 20.80 -8.97 -34.04
N ASN A 394 21.63 -9.39 -33.08
CA ASN A 394 22.32 -8.47 -32.15
C ASN A 394 23.72 -8.04 -32.60
N ILE A 395 24.30 -8.66 -33.64
CA ILE A 395 25.62 -8.27 -34.20
C ILE A 395 25.46 -7.33 -35.43
N GLY A 396 24.25 -6.84 -35.68
CA GLY A 396 23.96 -5.86 -36.73
C GLY A 396 24.01 -4.41 -36.25
N ALA A 397 25.19 -3.93 -35.86
CA ALA A 397 25.59 -2.51 -35.86
C ALA A 397 27.12 -2.39 -35.85
#